data_AF-A0A397CY20-F1
#
_entry.id   AF-A0A397CY20-F1
#
_cell.length_a   1.000
_cell.length_b   1.000
_cell.length_c   1.000
_cell.angle_alpha   90.00
_cell.angle_beta   90.00
_cell.angle_gamma   90.00
#
_symmetry.space_group_name_H-M   'P 1'
#
loop_
_entity.id
_entity.type
_entity.pdbx_description
1 polymer ?
#
loop_
_entity_poly.entity_id
_entity_poly.type
_entity_poly.pdbx_seq_one_letter_code
_entity_poly.pdbx_strand_id
1 'polypeptide(L)'
;MVQQFVRDRRETRTRTTAVEVMMYLKEMCVLDIDVDDKKQFAASYRTMQRFLKAQGYKRGRRKGYSTYHLSKAIVAGIPDCPTMASKVMALDIFTGGKSRAKEPKDYHGMFDHAYYVKWFGRLLDEMDASGVTKALIVLDNAKYHKGLPESTPTSGRRKSILLDACRLYGIQITGKEFKSELWDMLASHIKAHIHPVIVEMAKRRGHCVVYTPPHHSDLQPIETVWAIVKGEVGRQYTDMTKFADVKVRLEAAFANLKPNSIKWCVRAAQEKLKKLHEHLVQIDTLVSDEESSDDSDNSSDDGGDSEYDNKLW
;
A
#
# COMPACT_ATOMS: atom_id res chain seq x y z
N MET A 1 -30.46 22.12 -22.07
CA MET A 1 -30.00 21.81 -20.69
C MET A 1 -28.60 21.19 -20.68
N VAL A 2 -28.44 19.91 -21.06
CA VAL A 2 -27.11 19.24 -21.03
C VAL A 2 -26.04 19.94 -21.89
N GLN A 3 -26.40 20.41 -23.08
CA GLN A 3 -25.47 21.16 -23.95
C GLN A 3 -24.95 22.46 -23.32
N GLN A 4 -25.83 23.22 -22.67
CA GLN A 4 -25.46 24.47 -21.99
C GLN A 4 -24.58 24.19 -20.78
N PHE A 5 -24.98 23.25 -19.92
CA PHE A 5 -24.18 22.80 -18.78
C PHE A 5 -22.76 22.36 -19.17
N VAL A 6 -22.62 21.62 -20.28
CA VAL A 6 -21.31 21.21 -20.79
C VAL A 6 -20.53 22.40 -21.39
N ARG A 7 -21.20 23.38 -22.00
CA ARG A 7 -20.59 24.58 -22.57
C ARG A 7 -20.00 25.48 -21.47
N ASP A 8 -20.76 25.77 -20.43
CA ASP A 8 -20.34 26.63 -19.31
C ASP A 8 -19.12 26.03 -18.58
N ARG A 9 -19.11 24.70 -18.39
CA ARG A 9 -17.97 24.00 -17.79
C ARG A 9 -16.74 23.96 -18.70
N ARG A 10 -16.91 23.99 -20.03
CA ARG A 10 -15.78 24.12 -20.96
C ARG A 10 -15.15 25.50 -20.93
N GLU A 11 -15.95 26.56 -20.76
CA GLU A 11 -15.45 27.94 -20.66
C GLU A 11 -14.51 28.09 -19.45
N THR A 12 -14.81 27.42 -18.33
CA THR A 12 -13.95 27.38 -17.13
C THR A 12 -12.85 26.31 -17.18
N ARG A 13 -12.65 25.64 -18.33
CA ARG A 13 -11.73 24.49 -18.50
C ARG A 13 -11.99 23.33 -17.53
N THR A 14 -13.19 23.25 -16.97
CA THR A 14 -13.59 22.20 -16.04
C THR A 14 -13.98 20.95 -16.82
N ARG A 15 -13.40 19.80 -16.44
CA ARG A 15 -13.80 18.52 -17.03
C ARG A 15 -15.21 18.15 -16.56
N THR A 16 -16.03 17.62 -17.48
CA THR A 16 -17.37 17.13 -17.17
C THR A 16 -17.47 15.63 -17.43
N THR A 17 -17.93 14.89 -16.44
CA THR A 17 -18.11 13.44 -16.45
C THR A 17 -19.58 13.07 -16.64
N ALA A 18 -19.85 11.82 -17.02
CA ALA A 18 -21.22 11.33 -17.14
C ALA A 18 -21.96 11.27 -15.78
N VAL A 19 -21.22 11.16 -14.67
CA VAL A 19 -21.80 11.25 -13.31
C VAL A 19 -22.27 12.67 -13.03
N GLU A 20 -21.45 13.68 -13.32
CA GLU A 20 -21.83 15.09 -13.10
C GLU A 20 -23.02 15.51 -13.95
N VAL A 21 -23.11 15.05 -15.20
CA VAL A 21 -24.31 15.29 -16.03
C VAL A 21 -25.54 14.59 -15.45
N MET A 22 -25.38 13.37 -14.92
CA MET A 22 -26.48 12.63 -14.30
C MET A 22 -26.98 13.31 -13.03
N MET A 23 -26.08 13.79 -12.17
CA MET A 23 -26.42 14.53 -10.95
C MET A 23 -27.06 15.88 -11.27
N TYR A 24 -26.54 16.61 -12.26
CA TYR A 24 -27.17 17.85 -12.72
C TYR A 24 -28.61 17.63 -13.22
N LEU A 25 -28.87 16.52 -13.93
CA LEU A 25 -30.24 16.20 -14.38
C LEU A 25 -31.16 15.75 -13.24
N LYS A 26 -30.61 15.14 -12.18
CA LYS A 26 -31.35 14.86 -10.94
C LYS A 26 -31.70 16.15 -10.19
N GLU A 27 -30.75 17.07 -10.04
CA GLU A 27 -30.95 18.39 -9.42
C GLU A 27 -31.98 19.23 -10.18
N MET A 28 -32.06 19.07 -11.50
CA MET A 28 -33.07 19.73 -12.34
C MET A 28 -34.40 18.99 -12.41
N CYS A 29 -34.59 17.94 -11.60
CA CYS A 29 -35.78 17.10 -11.56
C CYS A 29 -36.17 16.50 -12.92
N VAL A 30 -35.21 16.38 -13.84
CA VAL A 30 -35.38 15.77 -15.17
C VAL A 30 -35.18 14.25 -15.09
N LEU A 31 -34.40 13.80 -14.10
CA LEU A 31 -34.02 12.41 -13.95
C LEU A 31 -34.14 12.00 -12.48
N ASP A 32 -35.15 11.20 -12.15
CA ASP A 32 -35.34 10.69 -10.80
C ASP A 32 -34.60 9.36 -10.60
N ILE A 33 -33.63 9.36 -9.70
CA ILE A 33 -32.74 8.22 -9.40
C ILE A 33 -32.44 8.25 -7.91
N ASP A 34 -32.62 7.13 -7.22
CA ASP A 34 -32.03 6.93 -5.90
C ASP A 34 -30.51 6.73 -6.04
N VAL A 35 -29.75 7.63 -5.41
CA VAL A 35 -28.28 7.63 -5.48
C VAL A 35 -27.69 6.62 -4.51
N ASP A 36 -28.44 6.24 -3.48
CA ASP A 36 -28.01 5.30 -2.45
C ASP A 36 -28.24 3.84 -2.89
N ASP A 37 -29.17 3.60 -3.83
CA ASP A 37 -29.28 2.32 -4.54
C ASP A 37 -28.17 2.15 -5.59
N LYS A 38 -27.16 1.36 -5.22
CA LYS A 38 -26.02 0.98 -6.08
C LYS A 38 -26.44 0.36 -7.42
N LYS A 39 -27.53 -0.41 -7.47
CA LYS A 39 -28.00 -1.05 -8.72
C LYS A 39 -28.66 -0.02 -9.62
N GLN A 40 -29.53 0.83 -9.08
CA GLN A 40 -30.20 1.87 -9.83
C GLN A 40 -29.20 2.91 -10.35
N PHE A 41 -28.29 3.37 -9.50
CA PHE A 41 -27.21 4.27 -9.89
C PHE A 41 -26.38 3.71 -11.06
N ALA A 42 -25.97 2.44 -10.99
CA ALA A 42 -25.17 1.82 -12.04
C ALA A 42 -25.94 1.66 -13.36
N ALA A 43 -27.24 1.36 -13.30
CA ALA A 43 -28.10 1.28 -14.48
C ALA A 43 -28.26 2.65 -15.15
N SER A 44 -28.59 3.67 -14.37
CA SER A 44 -28.77 5.05 -14.84
C SER A 44 -27.47 5.63 -15.39
N TYR A 45 -26.33 5.35 -14.77
CA TYR A 45 -25.02 5.75 -15.26
C TYR A 45 -24.72 5.17 -16.65
N ARG A 46 -25.00 3.88 -16.88
CA ARG A 46 -24.84 3.24 -18.19
C ARG A 46 -25.75 3.86 -19.25
N THR A 47 -27.00 4.17 -18.88
CA THR A 47 -27.95 4.86 -19.75
C THR A 47 -27.45 6.27 -20.12
N MET A 48 -26.95 7.02 -19.15
CA MET A 48 -26.37 8.35 -19.37
C MET A 48 -25.16 8.31 -20.31
N GLN A 49 -24.28 7.33 -20.15
CA GLN A 49 -23.16 7.12 -21.07
C GLN A 49 -23.61 6.86 -22.51
N ARG A 50 -24.68 6.08 -22.70
CA ARG A 50 -25.26 5.80 -24.03
C ARG A 50 -25.89 7.06 -24.63
N PHE A 51 -26.66 7.81 -23.84
CA PHE A 51 -27.27 9.07 -24.26
C PHE A 51 -26.21 10.08 -24.72
N LEU A 52 -25.17 10.32 -23.91
CA LEU A 52 -24.10 11.25 -24.26
C LEU A 52 -23.37 10.83 -25.54
N LYS A 53 -23.11 9.53 -25.72
CA LYS A 53 -22.50 9.02 -26.95
C LYS A 53 -23.38 9.27 -28.18
N ALA A 54 -24.69 9.06 -28.06
CA ALA A 54 -25.66 9.31 -29.13
C ALA A 54 -25.74 10.80 -29.51
N GLN A 55 -25.58 11.69 -28.52
CA GLN A 55 -25.53 13.15 -28.71
C GLN A 55 -24.17 13.65 -29.26
N GLY A 56 -23.29 12.75 -29.72
CA GLY A 56 -22.00 13.11 -30.29
C GLY A 56 -20.92 13.45 -29.26
N TYR A 57 -21.22 13.38 -27.95
CA TYR A 57 -20.18 13.53 -26.94
C TYR A 57 -19.29 12.31 -26.95
N LYS A 58 -18.06 12.53 -27.39
CA LYS A 58 -17.04 11.50 -27.31
C LYS A 58 -16.69 11.34 -25.84
N ARG A 59 -16.80 10.12 -25.32
CA ARG A 59 -16.05 9.74 -24.12
C ARG A 59 -14.63 10.17 -24.43
N GLY A 60 -14.12 11.14 -23.67
CA GLY A 60 -12.70 11.38 -23.70
C GLY A 60 -12.09 10.01 -23.51
N ARG A 61 -11.31 9.51 -24.48
CA ARG A 61 -10.25 8.58 -24.10
C ARG A 61 -9.69 9.23 -22.83
N ARG A 62 -9.37 8.46 -21.79
CA ARG A 62 -8.17 8.87 -21.06
C ARG A 62 -7.16 8.98 -22.20
N LYS A 63 -6.99 10.19 -22.77
CA LYS A 63 -5.92 10.54 -23.69
C LYS A 63 -4.79 10.09 -22.85
N GLY A 64 -4.26 8.92 -23.24
CA GLY A 64 -3.74 7.97 -22.30
C GLY A 64 -3.14 8.81 -21.21
N TYR A 65 -3.69 8.70 -20.02
CA TYR A 65 -2.69 8.29 -19.08
C TYR A 65 -2.14 6.98 -19.72
N SER A 66 -1.20 7.08 -20.67
CA SER A 66 0.16 7.03 -20.28
C SER A 66 0.31 7.89 -18.99
N THR A 67 -0.26 7.42 -17.87
CA THR A 67 0.54 6.66 -16.98
C THR A 67 1.40 5.83 -17.94
N TYR A 68 2.53 6.42 -18.32
CA TYR A 68 3.74 5.94 -17.75
C TYR A 68 3.34 5.56 -16.30
N HIS A 69 2.68 4.41 -16.15
CA HIS A 69 3.05 3.43 -15.19
C HIS A 69 4.51 3.41 -15.54
N LEU A 70 5.27 4.25 -14.85
CA LEU A 70 6.67 3.99 -14.69
C LEU A 70 6.57 2.57 -14.14
N SER A 71 6.71 1.58 -15.04
CA SER A 71 6.90 0.18 -14.74
C SER A 71 8.32 0.04 -14.19
N LYS A 72 8.63 0.96 -13.28
CA LYS A 72 9.85 1.22 -12.59
C LYS A 72 9.38 1.22 -11.15
N ALA A 73 9.34 0.02 -10.58
CA ALA A 73 9.53 -0.06 -9.15
C ALA A 73 10.89 0.59 -8.86
N ILE A 74 10.98 1.35 -7.78
CA ILE A 74 12.26 1.79 -7.28
C ILE A 74 12.29 1.34 -5.85
N VAL A 75 13.42 0.78 -5.47
CA VAL A 75 13.66 0.43 -4.09
C VAL A 75 14.94 1.12 -3.70
N ALA A 76 14.88 1.79 -2.57
CA ALA A 76 16.01 2.50 -2.02
C ALA A 76 15.93 2.49 -0.50
N GLY A 77 17.08 2.36 0.15
CA GLY A 77 17.23 2.74 1.55
C GLY A 77 17.42 4.25 1.65
N ILE A 78 16.71 4.88 2.59
CA ILE A 78 16.90 6.29 2.93
C ILE A 78 17.34 6.36 4.40
N PRO A 79 18.65 6.24 4.69
CA PRO A 79 19.16 6.52 6.03
C PRO A 79 19.02 8.00 6.35
N ASP A 80 18.53 8.31 7.55
CA ASP A 80 18.74 9.59 8.21
C ASP A 80 19.41 9.34 9.56
N CYS A 81 20.56 9.98 9.77
CA CYS A 81 21.35 9.84 10.98
C CYS A 81 21.88 11.23 11.37
N PRO A 82 21.92 11.60 12.65
CA PRO A 82 22.49 12.88 13.06
C PRO A 82 23.94 13.08 12.61
N THR A 83 24.70 12.00 12.47
CA THR A 83 26.15 12.00 12.19
C THR A 83 26.49 11.69 10.73
N MET A 84 25.52 11.34 9.88
CA MET A 84 25.75 11.05 8.46
C MET A 84 24.79 11.84 7.58
N ALA A 85 25.30 12.30 6.43
CA ALA A 85 24.45 12.91 5.41
C ALA A 85 23.45 11.89 4.87
N SER A 86 22.17 12.26 4.80
CA SER A 86 21.14 11.42 4.22
C SER A 86 21.42 11.18 2.74
N LYS A 87 21.31 9.94 2.28
CA LYS A 87 21.56 9.55 0.89
C LYS A 87 20.58 8.45 0.46
N VAL A 88 20.57 8.14 -0.83
CA VAL A 88 19.85 7.00 -1.40
C VAL A 88 20.81 5.82 -1.44
N MET A 89 20.39 4.65 -0.94
CA MET A 89 21.17 3.41 -0.95
C MET A 89 20.47 2.32 -1.76
N ALA A 90 21.27 1.44 -2.39
CA ALA A 90 20.83 0.30 -3.19
C ALA A 90 19.78 0.66 -4.25
N LEU A 91 19.93 1.81 -4.89
CA LEU A 91 19.01 2.26 -5.93
C LEU A 91 18.97 1.26 -7.09
N ASP A 92 17.79 0.73 -7.37
CA ASP A 92 17.54 -0.05 -8.57
C ASP A 92 16.37 0.53 -9.37
N ILE A 93 16.57 0.70 -10.68
CA ILE A 93 15.61 1.33 -11.60
C ILE A 93 15.27 0.32 -12.68
N PHE A 94 14.09 -0.30 -12.56
CA PHE A 94 13.64 -1.23 -13.61
C PHE A 94 13.28 -0.49 -14.89
N THR A 95 13.42 -1.20 -16.00
CA THR A 95 12.83 -0.82 -17.27
C THR A 95 11.91 -1.96 -17.71
N GLY A 96 10.60 -1.85 -17.46
CA GLY A 96 9.64 -2.75 -18.08
C GLY A 96 9.58 -2.51 -19.59
N GLY A 97 9.59 -3.57 -20.41
CA GLY A 97 9.47 -3.46 -21.86
C GLY A 97 10.07 -4.65 -22.59
N LYS A 98 9.47 -5.01 -23.72
CA LYS A 98 9.84 -6.19 -24.53
C LYS A 98 11.27 -6.06 -25.09
N SER A 99 12.28 -6.62 -24.42
CA SER A 99 13.52 -6.97 -25.12
C SER A 99 13.44 -8.37 -25.72
N ARG A 100 12.66 -9.27 -25.10
CA ARG A 100 12.37 -10.64 -25.59
C ARG A 100 10.92 -11.03 -25.34
N ALA A 101 10.37 -11.90 -26.18
CA ALA A 101 8.98 -12.38 -26.13
C ALA A 101 8.55 -13.11 -24.83
N LYS A 102 9.43 -13.19 -23.81
CA LYS A 102 9.22 -13.89 -22.54
C LYS A 102 9.32 -13.00 -21.28
N GLU A 103 9.57 -11.69 -21.41
CA GLU A 103 9.62 -10.82 -20.24
C GLU A 103 8.22 -10.41 -19.76
N PRO A 104 7.97 -10.37 -18.44
CA PRO A 104 6.72 -9.88 -17.88
C PRO A 104 6.40 -8.48 -18.41
N LYS A 105 5.20 -8.29 -18.94
CA LYS A 105 4.70 -6.96 -19.38
C LYS A 105 4.57 -5.96 -18.24
N ASP A 106 4.51 -6.48 -17.02
CA ASP A 106 4.21 -5.75 -15.80
C ASP A 106 5.36 -5.93 -14.80
N TYR A 107 5.76 -4.84 -14.14
CA TYR A 107 6.82 -4.87 -13.14
C TYR A 107 6.47 -5.81 -11.97
N HIS A 108 5.18 -6.04 -11.72
CA HIS A 108 4.70 -7.00 -10.73
C HIS A 108 5.19 -8.44 -10.98
N GLY A 109 5.53 -8.81 -12.22
CA GLY A 109 6.11 -10.12 -12.53
C GLY A 109 7.64 -10.18 -12.41
N MET A 110 8.32 -9.03 -12.37
CA MET A 110 9.77 -8.93 -12.18
C MET A 110 10.16 -8.68 -10.72
N PHE A 111 9.24 -8.08 -9.97
CA PHE A 111 9.45 -7.62 -8.61
C PHE A 111 8.76 -8.55 -7.59
N ASP A 112 9.32 -9.75 -7.44
CA ASP A 112 8.82 -10.79 -6.53
C ASP A 112 9.60 -10.87 -5.21
N HIS A 113 9.22 -11.81 -4.34
CA HIS A 113 9.90 -12.01 -3.06
C HIS A 113 11.37 -12.42 -3.21
N ALA A 114 11.70 -13.29 -4.16
CA ALA A 114 13.05 -13.77 -4.36
C ALA A 114 13.97 -12.64 -4.84
N TYR A 115 13.46 -11.80 -5.75
CA TYR A 115 14.12 -10.57 -6.16
C TYR A 115 14.33 -9.64 -4.95
N TYR A 116 13.28 -9.39 -4.18
CA TYR A 116 13.34 -8.46 -3.05
C TYR A 116 14.37 -8.90 -1.99
N VAL A 117 14.45 -10.20 -1.67
CA VAL A 117 15.46 -10.75 -0.75
C VAL A 117 16.88 -10.48 -1.25
N LYS A 118 17.15 -10.70 -2.54
CA LYS A 118 18.47 -10.40 -3.13
C LYS A 118 18.79 -8.91 -3.09
N TRP A 119 17.81 -8.06 -3.43
CA TRP A 119 17.95 -6.62 -3.35
C TRP A 119 18.21 -6.16 -1.91
N PHE A 120 17.49 -6.71 -0.93
CA PHE A 120 17.65 -6.38 0.48
C PHE A 120 19.04 -6.78 0.99
N GLY A 121 19.60 -7.90 0.50
CA GLY A 121 21.00 -8.26 0.74
C GLY A 121 21.98 -7.17 0.27
N ARG A 122 21.82 -6.65 -0.94
CA ARG A 122 22.65 -5.55 -1.46
C ARG A 122 22.52 -4.27 -0.63
N LEU A 123 21.31 -3.94 -0.16
CA LEU A 123 21.09 -2.81 0.75
C LEU A 123 21.92 -2.99 2.02
N LEU A 124 21.84 -4.16 2.65
CA LEU A 124 22.60 -4.46 3.85
C LEU A 124 24.12 -4.41 3.61
N ASP A 125 24.61 -4.91 2.47
CA ASP A 125 26.03 -4.82 2.10
C ASP A 125 26.50 -3.37 1.96
N GLU A 126 25.68 -2.50 1.35
CA GLU A 126 25.99 -1.07 1.21
C GLU A 126 25.92 -0.32 2.55
N MET A 127 25.01 -0.71 3.44
CA MET A 127 24.92 -0.19 4.81
C MET A 127 26.18 -0.52 5.60
N ASP A 128 26.66 -1.77 5.56
CA ASP A 128 27.90 -2.20 6.20
C ASP A 128 29.11 -1.42 5.66
N ALA A 129 29.23 -1.32 4.33
CA ALA A 129 30.30 -0.57 3.68
C ALA A 129 30.28 0.93 4.03
N SER A 130 29.10 1.48 4.35
CA SER A 130 28.92 2.87 4.78
C SER A 130 29.02 3.06 6.29
N GLY A 131 29.29 1.99 7.07
CA GLY A 131 29.40 2.04 8.53
C GLY A 131 28.07 2.24 9.26
N VAL A 132 26.94 1.99 8.59
CA VAL A 132 25.61 2.10 9.21
C VAL A 132 25.39 0.89 10.11
N THR A 133 25.16 1.12 11.40
CA THR A 133 24.85 0.07 12.37
C THR A 133 23.59 0.44 13.16
N LYS A 134 22.90 -0.55 13.74
CA LYS A 134 21.71 -0.32 14.59
C LYS A 134 20.57 0.48 13.92
N ALA A 135 20.51 0.45 12.59
CA ALA A 135 19.45 1.10 11.84
C ALA A 135 18.07 0.49 12.11
N LEU A 136 17.06 1.36 12.10
CA LEU A 136 15.65 1.02 12.02
C LEU A 136 15.21 1.10 10.55
N ILE A 137 14.94 -0.05 9.94
CA ILE A 137 14.50 -0.19 8.56
C ILE A 137 12.97 -0.20 8.54
N VAL A 138 12.38 0.83 7.96
CA VAL A 138 10.92 1.02 7.92
C VAL A 138 10.37 0.61 6.55
N LEU A 139 9.41 -0.32 6.50
CA LEU A 139 8.82 -0.87 5.27
C LEU A 139 7.29 -0.73 5.26
N ASP A 140 6.65 -0.74 4.09
CA ASP A 140 5.19 -0.94 4.03
C ASP A 140 4.80 -2.41 4.19
N ASN A 141 3.49 -2.66 4.03
CA ASN A 141 2.89 -3.97 4.18
C ASN A 141 2.86 -4.80 2.89
N ALA A 142 3.66 -4.47 1.87
CA ALA A 142 3.68 -5.25 0.63
C ALA A 142 4.03 -6.72 0.89
N LYS A 143 3.33 -7.63 0.21
CA LYS A 143 3.40 -9.08 0.48
C LYS A 143 4.84 -9.63 0.36
N TYR A 144 5.62 -9.12 -0.58
CA TYR A 144 7.01 -9.56 -0.78
C TYR A 144 7.97 -9.14 0.34
N HIS A 145 7.61 -8.19 1.22
CA HIS A 145 8.37 -7.88 2.43
C HIS A 145 8.14 -8.88 3.57
N LYS A 146 7.06 -9.67 3.48
CA LYS A 146 6.60 -10.58 4.55
C LYS A 146 6.78 -12.06 4.19
N GLY A 147 7.56 -12.36 3.14
CA GLY A 147 7.84 -13.74 2.76
C GLY A 147 8.61 -14.46 3.86
N LEU A 148 8.06 -15.59 4.29
CA LEU A 148 8.63 -16.48 5.29
C LEU A 148 9.63 -17.44 4.65
N PRO A 149 10.51 -18.10 5.43
CA PRO A 149 11.41 -19.14 4.91
C PRO A 149 10.64 -20.21 4.12
N GLU A 150 11.25 -20.75 3.06
CA GLU A 150 10.61 -21.75 2.17
C GLU A 150 10.20 -23.03 2.91
N SER A 151 10.89 -23.36 4.00
CA SER A 151 10.55 -24.47 4.89
C SER A 151 9.27 -24.25 5.71
N THR A 152 8.71 -23.04 5.71
CA THR A 152 7.51 -22.71 6.49
C THR A 152 6.28 -23.36 5.87
N PRO A 153 5.49 -24.16 6.62
CA PRO A 153 4.32 -24.82 6.09
C PRO A 153 3.21 -23.81 5.74
N THR A 154 2.34 -24.19 4.81
CA THR A 154 1.19 -23.39 4.36
C THR A 154 -0.10 -24.21 4.46
N SER A 155 -1.25 -23.54 4.62
CA SER A 155 -2.56 -24.17 4.80
C SER A 155 -2.94 -25.14 3.66
N GLY A 156 -2.43 -24.90 2.45
CA GLY A 156 -2.68 -25.74 1.27
C GLY A 156 -2.05 -27.13 1.32
N ARG A 157 -1.13 -27.40 2.27
CA ARG A 157 -0.41 -28.69 2.35
C ARG A 157 -1.30 -29.85 2.82
N ARG A 158 -0.86 -31.08 2.56
CA ARG A 158 -1.56 -32.30 3.02
C ARG A 158 -1.49 -32.42 4.55
N LYS A 159 -2.48 -33.09 5.16
CA LYS A 159 -2.55 -33.27 6.62
C LYS A 159 -1.26 -33.91 7.19
N SER A 160 -0.69 -34.88 6.50
CA SER A 160 0.59 -35.51 6.90
C SER A 160 1.73 -34.51 7.02
N ILE A 161 1.85 -33.58 6.06
CA ILE A 161 2.89 -32.54 6.08
C ILE A 161 2.67 -31.58 7.26
N LEU A 162 1.42 -31.25 7.60
CA LEU A 162 1.13 -30.41 8.77
C LEU A 162 1.47 -31.14 10.08
N LEU A 163 1.17 -32.43 10.18
CA LEU A 163 1.55 -33.25 11.34
C LEU A 163 3.07 -33.29 11.53
N ASP A 164 3.83 -33.50 10.44
CA ASP A 164 5.29 -33.51 10.49
C ASP A 164 5.85 -32.13 10.88
N ALA A 165 5.23 -31.05 10.40
CA ALA A 165 5.59 -29.69 10.81
C ALA A 165 5.29 -29.41 12.29
N CYS A 166 4.13 -29.87 12.81
CA CYS A 166 3.82 -29.77 14.24
C CYS A 166 4.89 -30.46 15.09
N ARG A 167 5.28 -31.70 14.72
CA ARG A 167 6.35 -32.45 15.39
C ARG A 167 7.68 -31.71 15.33
N LEU A 168 8.05 -31.17 14.17
CA LEU A 168 9.29 -30.41 13.98
C LEU A 168 9.33 -29.16 14.87
N TYR A 169 8.21 -28.47 15.03
CA TYR A 169 8.09 -27.28 15.86
C TYR A 169 7.82 -27.57 17.35
N GLY A 170 7.74 -28.86 17.74
CA GLY A 170 7.44 -29.25 19.12
C GLY A 170 6.02 -28.93 19.57
N ILE A 171 5.08 -28.77 18.64
CA ILE A 171 3.66 -28.54 18.92
C ILE A 171 3.03 -29.88 19.32
N GLN A 172 2.43 -29.91 20.51
CA GLN A 172 1.78 -31.10 21.05
C GLN A 172 0.52 -31.44 20.23
N ILE A 173 0.41 -32.69 19.80
CA ILE A 173 -0.70 -33.21 19.00
C ILE A 173 -1.15 -34.56 19.56
N THR A 174 -2.46 -34.79 19.61
CA THR A 174 -3.11 -36.03 20.06
C THR A 174 -3.32 -37.04 18.93
N GLY A 175 -3.18 -36.62 17.68
CA GLY A 175 -3.35 -37.44 16.47
C GLY A 175 -4.78 -37.51 15.95
N LYS A 176 -5.75 -36.97 16.70
CA LYS A 176 -7.17 -36.92 16.30
C LYS A 176 -7.56 -35.62 15.62
N GLU A 177 -6.68 -34.62 15.62
CA GLU A 177 -6.97 -33.28 15.13
C GLU A 177 -7.38 -33.27 13.66
N PHE A 178 -8.35 -32.44 13.31
CA PHE A 178 -8.68 -32.15 11.93
C PHE A 178 -7.59 -31.28 11.30
N LYS A 179 -7.59 -31.23 9.95
CA LYS A 179 -6.58 -30.44 9.21
C LYS A 179 -6.64 -28.95 9.58
N SER A 180 -7.84 -28.41 9.82
CA SER A 180 -8.05 -27.02 10.25
C SER A 180 -7.40 -26.75 11.60
N GLU A 181 -7.65 -27.59 12.59
CA GLU A 181 -7.09 -27.45 13.95
C GLU A 181 -5.56 -27.50 13.94
N LEU A 182 -4.96 -28.41 13.16
CA LEU A 182 -3.51 -28.45 12.95
C LEU A 182 -2.99 -27.14 12.35
N TRP A 183 -3.72 -26.58 11.37
CA TRP A 183 -3.34 -25.32 10.77
C TRP A 183 -3.47 -24.14 11.74
N ASP A 184 -4.50 -24.08 12.58
CA ASP A 184 -4.67 -22.98 13.54
C ASP A 184 -3.55 -22.96 14.59
N MET A 185 -3.14 -24.13 15.08
CA MET A 185 -1.99 -24.28 15.96
C MET A 185 -0.69 -23.85 15.26
N LEU A 186 -0.46 -24.33 14.04
CA LEU A 186 0.72 -23.96 13.24
C LEU A 186 0.74 -22.47 12.92
N ALA A 187 -0.38 -21.88 12.50
CA ALA A 187 -0.48 -20.47 12.16
C ALA A 187 -0.17 -19.58 13.37
N SER A 188 -0.66 -19.96 14.56
CA SER A 188 -0.33 -19.27 15.81
C SER A 188 1.16 -19.36 16.13
N HIS A 189 1.76 -20.55 16.01
CA HIS A 189 3.19 -20.75 16.22
C HIS A 189 4.04 -19.97 15.20
N ILE A 190 3.68 -20.03 13.91
CA ILE A 190 4.35 -19.30 12.83
C ILE A 190 4.31 -17.80 13.12
N LYS A 191 3.15 -17.24 13.48
CA LYS A 191 2.99 -15.82 13.81
C LYS A 191 3.87 -15.39 14.99
N ALA A 192 4.02 -16.25 16.00
CA ALA A 192 4.76 -15.94 17.21
C ALA A 192 6.29 -16.11 17.06
N HIS A 193 6.74 -17.07 16.26
CA HIS A 193 8.14 -17.52 16.28
C HIS A 193 8.87 -17.39 14.94
N ILE A 194 8.15 -17.36 13.81
CA ILE A 194 8.76 -17.33 12.49
C ILE A 194 8.67 -15.93 11.91
N HIS A 195 9.85 -15.34 11.68
CA HIS A 195 9.97 -14.00 11.14
C HIS A 195 10.15 -14.05 9.61
N PRO A 196 9.74 -13.00 8.89
CA PRO A 196 10.07 -12.82 7.48
C PRO A 196 11.58 -12.92 7.23
N VAL A 197 11.96 -13.47 6.06
CA VAL A 197 13.37 -13.70 5.71
C VAL A 197 14.22 -12.44 5.85
N ILE A 198 13.71 -11.30 5.38
CA ILE A 198 14.41 -10.02 5.44
C ILE A 198 14.58 -9.47 6.87
N VAL A 199 13.65 -9.78 7.78
CA VAL A 199 13.70 -9.35 9.18
C VAL A 199 14.87 -10.06 9.85
N GLU A 200 15.00 -11.36 9.60
CA GLU A 200 16.11 -12.16 10.11
C GLU A 200 17.46 -11.74 9.48
N MET A 201 17.47 -11.41 8.18
CA MET A 201 18.66 -10.86 7.52
C MET A 201 19.14 -9.55 8.17
N ALA A 202 18.22 -8.62 8.44
CA ALA A 202 18.52 -7.36 9.10
C ALA A 202 19.02 -7.59 10.54
N LYS A 203 18.33 -8.45 11.29
CA LYS A 203 18.67 -8.77 12.69
C LYS A 203 20.09 -9.33 12.83
N ARG A 204 20.52 -10.21 11.92
CA ARG A 204 21.89 -10.75 11.92
C ARG A 204 22.97 -9.70 11.71
N ARG A 205 22.63 -8.57 11.09
CA ARG A 205 23.52 -7.41 10.93
C ARG A 205 23.27 -6.32 11.97
N GLY A 206 22.52 -6.63 13.03
CA GLY A 206 22.25 -5.71 14.13
C GLY A 206 21.26 -4.59 13.77
N HIS A 207 20.40 -4.79 12.77
CA HIS A 207 19.34 -3.86 12.39
C HIS A 207 17.96 -4.38 12.80
N CYS A 208 17.00 -3.46 12.96
CA CYS A 208 15.60 -3.79 13.23
C CYS A 208 14.75 -3.44 12.02
N VAL A 209 13.78 -4.29 11.68
CA VAL A 209 12.76 -4.01 10.66
C VAL A 209 11.44 -3.71 11.36
N VAL A 210 10.79 -2.63 10.95
CA VAL A 210 9.43 -2.27 11.39
C VAL A 210 8.55 -1.96 10.18
N TYR A 211 7.26 -2.18 10.35
CA TYR A 211 6.27 -1.94 9.31
C TYR A 211 5.43 -0.72 9.66
N THR A 212 5.16 0.13 8.68
CA THR A 212 4.17 1.20 8.87
C THR A 212 2.78 0.61 9.07
N PRO A 213 1.85 1.33 9.74
CA PRO A 213 0.45 0.97 9.76
C PRO A 213 -0.10 0.80 8.32
N PRO A 214 -1.00 -0.16 8.07
CA PRO A 214 -1.63 -0.32 6.75
C PRO A 214 -2.31 0.97 6.29
N HIS A 215 -2.27 1.25 4.99
CA HIS A 215 -2.89 2.43 4.36
C HIS A 215 -2.32 3.81 4.73
N HIS A 216 -1.18 3.86 5.43
CA HIS A 216 -0.47 5.11 5.76
C HIS A 216 0.80 5.29 4.92
N SER A 217 0.65 5.49 3.60
CA SER A 217 1.79 5.75 2.70
C SER A 217 2.46 7.11 2.97
N ASP A 218 1.75 8.02 3.62
CA ASP A 218 2.23 9.33 4.02
C ASP A 218 3.28 9.28 5.14
N LEU A 219 3.38 8.14 5.84
CA LEU A 219 4.44 7.81 6.80
C LEU A 219 5.68 7.20 6.14
N GLN A 220 5.69 7.02 4.81
CA GLN A 220 6.84 6.51 4.06
C GLN A 220 7.58 7.67 3.36
N PRO A 221 8.79 8.06 3.83
CA PRO A 221 9.53 9.18 3.24
C PRO A 221 9.83 9.03 1.75
N ILE A 222 9.92 7.78 1.27
CA ILE A 222 10.19 7.46 -0.14
C ILE A 222 9.12 8.04 -1.06
N GLU A 223 7.87 8.18 -0.63
CA GLU A 223 6.79 8.77 -1.45
C GLU A 223 7.07 10.25 -1.75
N THR A 224 7.58 10.99 -0.77
CA THR A 224 7.92 12.42 -0.94
C THR A 224 9.21 12.58 -1.75
N VAL A 225 10.22 11.75 -1.48
CA VAL A 225 11.44 11.69 -2.31
C VAL A 225 11.07 11.40 -3.77
N TRP A 226 10.14 10.47 -3.99
CA TRP A 226 9.68 10.11 -5.32
C TRP A 226 8.90 11.23 -6.00
N ALA A 227 8.12 12.00 -5.26
CA ALA A 227 7.46 13.20 -5.78
C ALA A 227 8.49 14.25 -6.27
N ILE A 228 9.58 14.46 -5.53
CA ILE A 228 10.67 15.38 -5.92
C ILE A 228 11.32 14.89 -7.23
N VAL A 229 11.72 13.63 -7.27
CA VAL A 229 12.39 13.03 -8.44
C VAL A 229 11.48 13.05 -9.67
N LYS A 230 10.21 12.64 -9.54
CA LYS A 230 9.25 12.71 -10.64
C LYS A 230 9.00 14.15 -11.11
N GLY A 231 8.96 15.11 -10.18
CA GLY A 231 8.82 16.53 -10.51
C GLY A 231 9.98 17.01 -11.39
N GLU A 232 11.21 16.62 -11.07
CA GLU A 232 12.40 16.95 -11.86
C GLU A 232 12.36 16.35 -13.26
N VAL A 233 12.11 15.04 -13.37
CA VAL A 233 11.98 14.37 -14.66
C VAL A 233 10.83 14.92 -15.49
N GLY A 234 9.70 15.23 -14.84
CA GLY A 234 8.49 15.74 -15.47
C GLY A 234 8.65 17.14 -16.06
N ARG A 235 9.43 18.02 -15.44
CA ARG A 235 9.73 19.36 -15.98
C ARG A 235 10.48 19.33 -17.31
N GLN A 236 11.22 18.25 -17.58
CA GLN A 236 11.99 18.06 -18.80
C GLN A 236 11.19 17.33 -19.90
N TYR A 237 9.91 17.04 -19.66
CA TYR A 237 9.08 16.29 -20.60
C TYR A 237 8.81 17.08 -21.88
N THR A 238 8.91 16.40 -23.01
CA THR A 238 8.52 16.86 -24.34
C THR A 238 7.84 15.73 -25.09
N ASP A 239 7.08 16.04 -26.14
CA ASP A 239 6.38 15.03 -26.97
C ASP A 239 7.33 14.02 -27.65
N MET A 240 8.64 14.34 -27.71
CA MET A 240 9.68 13.47 -28.27
C MET A 240 10.36 12.57 -27.23
N THR A 241 10.01 12.71 -25.94
CA THR A 241 10.65 11.97 -24.83
C THR A 241 10.36 10.47 -24.94
N LYS A 242 11.42 9.65 -24.98
CA LYS A 242 11.36 8.18 -25.02
C LYS A 242 11.70 7.59 -23.65
N PHE A 243 11.42 6.29 -23.48
CA PHE A 243 11.71 5.57 -22.24
C PHE A 243 13.18 5.58 -21.83
N ALA A 244 14.10 5.55 -22.80
CA ALA A 244 15.53 5.66 -22.54
C ALA A 244 15.89 7.00 -21.90
N ASP A 245 15.33 8.10 -22.45
CA ASP A 245 15.51 9.45 -21.91
C ASP A 245 14.99 9.54 -20.47
N VAL A 246 13.83 8.95 -20.19
CA VAL A 246 13.26 8.88 -18.83
C VAL A 246 14.18 8.13 -17.87
N LYS A 247 14.88 7.07 -18.31
CA LYS A 247 15.83 6.34 -17.46
C LYS A 247 17.03 7.23 -17.09
N VAL A 248 17.65 7.85 -18.09
CA VAL A 248 18.80 8.74 -17.88
C VAL A 248 18.42 9.92 -16.97
N ARG A 249 17.24 10.50 -17.18
CA ARG A 249 16.74 11.61 -16.35
C ARG A 249 16.45 11.17 -14.91
N LEU A 250 15.96 9.95 -14.68
CA LEU A 250 15.78 9.42 -13.33
C LEU A 250 17.13 9.24 -12.62
N GLU A 251 18.10 8.61 -13.29
CA GLU A 251 19.46 8.42 -12.75
C GLU A 251 20.07 9.78 -12.36
N ALA A 252 19.98 10.78 -13.25
CA ALA A 252 20.45 12.14 -12.99
C ALA A 252 19.67 12.82 -11.84
N ALA A 253 18.35 12.64 -11.77
CA ALA A 253 17.53 13.23 -10.71
C ALA A 253 17.84 12.63 -9.32
N PHE A 254 18.11 11.32 -9.23
CA PHE A 254 18.58 10.70 -7.99
C PHE A 254 19.99 11.15 -7.62
N ALA A 255 20.91 11.25 -8.59
CA ALA A 255 22.27 11.73 -8.34
C ALA A 255 22.30 13.20 -7.84
N ASN A 256 21.37 14.02 -8.32
CA ASN A 256 21.24 15.42 -7.92
C ASN A 256 20.40 15.62 -6.63
N LEU A 257 19.86 14.55 -6.05
CA LEU A 257 19.02 14.64 -4.86
C LEU A 257 19.87 15.05 -3.66
N LYS A 258 19.55 16.20 -3.08
CA LYS A 258 20.35 16.77 -1.99
C LYS A 258 20.07 16.05 -0.66
N PRO A 259 21.10 15.80 0.17
CA PRO A 259 20.92 15.21 1.50
C PRO A 259 19.87 15.94 2.36
N ASN A 260 19.88 17.27 2.34
CA ASN A 260 18.90 18.07 3.10
C ASN A 260 17.45 17.86 2.62
N SER A 261 17.24 17.62 1.32
CA SER A 261 15.92 17.32 0.78
C SER A 261 15.42 15.96 1.30
N ILE A 262 16.30 14.97 1.34
CA ILE A 262 16.00 13.63 1.87
C ILE A 262 15.68 13.72 3.37
N LYS A 263 16.55 14.39 4.13
CA LYS A 263 16.36 14.62 5.58
C LYS A 263 15.03 15.30 5.89
N TRP A 264 14.64 16.28 5.08
CA TRP A 264 13.36 16.95 5.23
C TRP A 264 12.17 16.01 4.98
N CYS A 265 12.25 15.12 3.97
CA CYS A 265 11.22 14.11 3.72
C CYS A 265 11.07 13.15 4.91
N VAL A 266 12.17 12.73 5.53
CA VAL A 266 12.15 11.86 6.71
C VAL A 266 11.51 12.59 7.90
N ARG A 267 11.92 13.83 8.16
CA ARG A 267 11.34 14.65 9.23
C ARG A 267 9.84 14.89 9.05
N ALA A 268 9.38 15.13 7.82
CA ALA A 268 7.96 15.32 7.53
C ALA A 268 7.13 14.06 7.87
N ALA A 269 7.66 12.86 7.56
CA ALA A 269 7.00 11.61 7.95
C ALA A 269 7.01 11.40 9.48
N GLN A 270 8.13 11.72 10.15
CA GLN A 270 8.23 11.64 11.61
C GLN A 270 7.26 12.59 12.33
N GLU A 271 7.08 13.81 11.82
CA GLU A 271 6.13 14.77 12.39
C GLU A 271 4.69 14.26 12.29
N LYS A 272 4.32 13.66 11.16
CA LYS A 272 3.00 13.01 11.00
C LYS A 272 2.83 11.84 11.95
N LEU A 273 3.85 11.00 12.10
CA LEU A 273 3.84 9.89 13.05
C LEU A 273 3.64 10.38 14.48
N LYS A 274 4.32 11.48 14.86
CA LYS A 274 4.18 12.10 16.19
C LYS A 274 2.74 12.57 16.43
N LYS A 275 2.13 13.27 15.47
CA LYS A 275 0.74 13.72 15.55
C LYS A 275 -0.25 12.55 15.67
N LEU A 276 -0.01 11.49 14.91
CA LEU A 276 -0.83 10.27 15.00
C LEU A 276 -0.71 9.62 16.38
N HIS A 277 0.50 9.51 16.92
CA HIS A 277 0.72 8.97 18.26
C HIS A 277 0.05 9.83 19.35
N GLU A 278 0.19 11.15 19.29
CA GLU A 278 -0.47 12.08 20.21
C GLU A 278 -2.00 11.92 20.19
N HIS A 279 -2.59 11.76 18.99
CA HIS A 279 -4.02 11.54 18.84
C HIS A 279 -4.48 10.19 19.42
N LEU A 280 -3.70 9.11 19.23
CA LEU A 280 -4.02 7.80 19.82
C LEU A 280 -3.97 7.82 21.34
N VAL A 281 -2.94 8.46 21.93
CA VAL A 281 -2.83 8.62 23.38
C VAL A 281 -4.01 9.41 23.95
N GLN A 282 -4.47 10.44 23.25
CA GLN A 282 -5.66 11.21 23.66
C GLN A 282 -6.93 10.34 23.65
N ILE A 283 -7.14 9.53 22.61
CA ILE A 283 -8.28 8.61 22.53
C ILE A 283 -8.24 7.60 23.69
N ASP A 284 -7.09 6.96 23.93
CA ASP A 284 -6.96 5.96 25.01
C ASP A 284 -7.23 6.56 26.39
N THR A 285 -6.85 7.84 26.59
CA THR A 285 -7.13 8.56 27.84
C THR A 285 -8.63 8.81 28.00
N LEU A 286 -9.33 9.27 26.95
CA LEU A 286 -10.76 9.55 26.99
C LEU A 286 -11.61 8.28 27.20
N VAL A 287 -11.21 7.16 26.57
CA VAL A 287 -11.89 5.86 26.74
C VAL A 287 -11.72 5.34 28.17
N SER A 288 -10.57 5.59 28.81
CA SER A 288 -10.32 5.17 30.19
C SER A 288 -11.14 5.98 31.21
N ASP A 289 -11.47 7.24 30.91
CA ASP A 289 -12.26 8.09 31.80
C ASP A 289 -13.78 7.75 31.74
N GLU A 290 -14.29 7.28 30.60
CA GLU A 290 -15.69 6.87 30.43
C GLU A 290 -16.04 5.50 31.07
N GLU A 291 -15.06 4.61 31.28
CA GLU A 291 -15.27 3.34 32.01
C GLU A 291 -15.24 3.48 33.54
N SER A 292 -14.95 4.68 34.08
CA SER A 292 -14.87 4.92 35.53
C SER A 292 -16.15 5.48 36.17
N SER A 293 -17.21 5.69 35.39
CA SER A 293 -18.46 6.31 35.86
C SER A 293 -19.68 5.38 35.75
N ASP A 294 -19.54 4.11 36.13
CA ASP A 294 -20.71 3.27 36.38
C ASP A 294 -20.49 2.43 37.65
N ASP A 295 -20.76 3.07 38.78
CA ASP A 295 -20.96 2.39 40.05
C ASP A 295 -22.18 3.04 40.74
N SER A 296 -23.13 2.18 41.17
CA SER A 296 -24.48 2.41 41.75
C SER A 296 -25.61 2.76 40.74
N ASP A 297 -26.71 2.01 40.60
CA ASP A 297 -27.40 1.14 41.56
C ASP A 297 -28.32 0.08 40.90
N ASN A 298 -28.52 -0.99 41.66
CA ASN A 298 -29.27 -2.22 41.41
C ASN A 298 -30.82 -2.06 41.44
N SER A 299 -31.53 -2.66 40.47
CA SER A 299 -32.76 -3.45 40.75
C SER A 299 -33.18 -4.36 39.58
N SER A 300 -33.50 -5.60 39.92
CA SER A 300 -34.21 -6.68 39.19
C SER A 300 -35.32 -6.20 38.22
N ASP A 301 -35.68 -6.88 37.13
CA ASP A 301 -36.15 -8.28 37.06
C ASP A 301 -36.37 -8.73 35.60
N ASP A 302 -36.37 -10.05 35.42
CA ASP A 302 -37.06 -10.92 34.44
C ASP A 302 -36.76 -10.90 32.91
N GLY A 303 -36.36 -12.09 32.42
CA GLY A 303 -37.01 -12.74 31.28
C GLY A 303 -36.45 -12.53 29.86
N GLY A 304 -35.89 -13.60 29.27
CA GLY A 304 -36.08 -13.87 27.83
C GLY A 304 -34.84 -14.05 26.96
N ASP A 305 -34.48 -15.32 26.78
CA ASP A 305 -33.92 -15.98 25.58
C ASP A 305 -33.62 -15.13 24.31
N SER A 306 -32.37 -15.20 23.81
CA SER A 306 -32.01 -15.61 22.43
C SER A 306 -30.64 -15.06 21.96
N GLU A 307 -29.70 -15.99 21.86
CA GLU A 307 -28.75 -16.19 20.75
C GLU A 307 -28.64 -15.11 19.66
N TYR A 308 -27.54 -14.33 19.63
CA TYR A 308 -26.96 -13.84 18.37
C TYR A 308 -25.42 -13.76 18.43
N ASP A 309 -24.82 -14.68 17.69
CA ASP A 309 -23.42 -14.80 17.30
C ASP A 309 -23.06 -13.63 16.35
N ASN A 310 -22.13 -12.75 16.76
CA ASN A 310 -21.59 -11.69 15.89
C ASN A 310 -20.09 -11.92 15.65
N LYS A 311 -19.79 -12.82 14.71
CA LYS A 311 -18.52 -12.88 13.99
C LYS A 311 -18.62 -12.03 12.73
N LEU A 312 -17.94 -10.89 12.71
CA LEU A 312 -17.70 -10.10 11.51
C LEU A 312 -16.32 -10.45 10.93
N TRP A 313 -16.33 -10.96 9.69
CA TRP A 313 -15.19 -10.99 8.78
C TRP A 313 -15.13 -9.69 7.97
#